data_AF-A0A956WVY4-F1
#
_entry.id   AF-A0A956WVY4-F1
#
_cell.length_a   1.000
_cell.length_b   1.000
_cell.length_c   1.000
_cell.angle_alpha   90.00
_cell.angle_beta   90.00
_cell.angle_gamma   90.00
#
_symmetry.space_group_name_H-M   'P 1'
#
loop_
_entity.id
_entity.type
_entity.pdbx_description
1 polymer ?
#
loop_
_entity_poly.entity_id
_entity_poly.type
_entity_poly.pdbx_seq_one_letter_code
_entity_poly.pdbx_strand_id
1 'polypeptide(L)'
;MLRRSDAAFLPSGMPGRGYLQIGNENIELMQVAYTGETYPYGEEMEGGKKPKFYDVVVNLINELLAETGRDRPRTPWPPFLPAATTLDAPLVTGYLDAATRPLITLGQTNRLALNPFAADWLDGAGKWHGMNWENTAMRAIAGVLDDPYNARILPLVIDFTRGHAVMFGASGWGKTTFLRTLIASLASTHSPDEFQAHILDLGGRNLEVMKALPHVGTVILPDERGYEERVQQLLREINDIVDMRKRLFSEAGVATLYEYNALDRPVEPAILLAIDNFAEYVETFGNPNNPDDENNLLSALVALARQAKAYGVHIVVTANRFNVLTSKLYSLFTERLTLRLSDAQDYPGIVG
;
A
#
# COMPACT_ATOMS: atom_id res chain seq x y z
N MET A 1 14.59 23.88 18.12
CA MET A 1 15.72 24.83 18.05
C MET A 1 15.39 26.01 18.96
N LEU A 2 16.34 26.47 19.77
CA LEU A 2 16.17 27.66 20.63
C LEU A 2 15.70 28.82 19.74
N ARG A 3 14.55 29.43 20.02
CA ARG A 3 14.02 30.56 19.21
C ARG A 3 14.77 31.88 19.48
N ARG A 4 16.08 31.81 19.72
CA ARG A 4 16.98 32.90 20.13
C ARG A 4 18.36 32.72 19.49
N SER A 5 19.12 33.82 19.38
CA SER A 5 20.46 33.85 18.78
C SER A 5 21.60 33.43 19.71
N ASP A 6 21.32 33.16 20.99
CA ASP A 6 22.34 32.87 22.02
C ASP A 6 23.30 31.73 21.62
N ALA A 7 22.79 30.70 20.94
CA ALA A 7 23.59 29.56 20.46
C ALA A 7 24.59 29.94 19.35
N ALA A 8 24.38 31.04 18.63
CA ALA A 8 25.30 31.51 17.58
C ALA A 8 26.61 32.08 18.15
N PHE A 9 26.62 32.45 19.44
CA PHE A 9 27.79 32.99 20.13
C PHE A 9 28.59 31.94 20.92
N LEU A 10 28.28 30.66 20.73
CA LEU A 10 29.03 29.58 21.38
C LEU A 10 30.50 29.55 20.87
N PRO A 11 31.49 29.33 21.76
CA PRO A 11 32.89 29.30 21.38
C PRO A 11 33.18 28.17 20.38
N SER A 12 33.82 28.49 19.25
CA SER A 12 34.21 27.51 18.22
C SER A 12 35.27 26.51 18.69
N GLY A 13 36.03 26.83 19.74
CA GLY A 13 37.09 25.97 20.29
C GLY A 13 36.63 24.97 21.36
N MET A 14 35.35 24.94 21.72
CA MET A 14 34.82 24.03 22.76
C MET A 14 33.71 23.14 22.19
N PRO A 15 34.07 22.08 21.44
CA PRO A 15 33.08 21.13 20.92
C PRO A 15 32.28 20.51 22.07
N GLY A 16 30.99 20.31 21.84
CA GLY A 16 30.06 19.81 22.87
C GLY A 16 29.42 20.90 23.74
N ARG A 17 29.83 22.17 23.64
CA ARG A 17 29.15 23.26 24.33
C ARG A 17 27.83 23.58 23.64
N GLY A 18 26.76 23.72 24.41
CA GLY A 18 25.41 23.92 23.90
C GLY A 18 24.49 24.55 24.93
N TYR A 19 23.24 24.74 24.55
CA TYR A 19 22.21 25.27 25.43
C TYR A 19 21.04 24.28 25.51
N LEU A 20 20.56 24.01 26.71
CA LEU A 20 19.36 23.21 26.98
C LEU A 20 18.23 24.14 27.40
N GLN A 21 17.08 24.03 26.74
CA GLN A 21 15.88 24.78 27.14
C GLN A 21 14.94 23.88 27.95
N ILE A 22 14.62 24.30 29.17
CA ILE A 22 13.67 23.63 30.06
C ILE A 22 12.44 24.53 30.21
N GLY A 23 11.33 24.13 29.61
CA GLY A 23 10.12 24.95 29.54
C GLY A 23 10.26 26.16 28.60
N ASN A 24 9.47 27.21 28.81
CA ASN A 24 9.40 28.32 27.86
C ASN A 24 10.50 29.39 28.05
N GLU A 25 11.11 29.49 29.24
CA GLU A 25 11.96 30.63 29.58
C GLU A 25 13.37 30.27 30.06
N ASN A 26 13.58 29.08 30.61
CA ASN A 26 14.88 28.71 31.18
C ASN A 26 15.77 28.09 30.12
N ILE A 27 16.91 28.73 29.89
CA ILE A 27 17.98 28.24 29.03
C ILE A 27 19.22 28.04 29.91
N GLU A 28 19.74 26.83 29.95
CA GLU A 28 20.97 26.49 30.66
C GLU A 28 22.08 26.19 29.68
N LEU A 29 23.26 26.77 29.95
CA LEU A 29 24.46 26.42 29.21
C LEU A 29 24.95 25.06 29.68
N MET A 30 25.13 24.14 28.74
CA MET A 30 25.61 22.79 28.99
C MET A 30 26.90 22.51 28.22
N GLN A 31 27.66 21.55 28.74
CA GLN A 31 28.80 20.95 28.07
C GLN A 31 28.55 19.45 27.99
N VAL A 32 28.45 18.93 26.76
CA VAL A 32 28.29 17.49 26.53
C VAL A 32 29.62 16.79 26.82
N ALA A 33 29.54 15.67 27.53
CA ALA A 33 30.69 14.79 27.73
C ALA A 33 31.08 14.13 26.39
N TYR A 34 32.38 14.12 26.08
CA TYR A 34 32.91 13.37 24.95
C TYR A 34 33.19 11.93 25.38
N THR A 35 32.47 10.97 24.81
CA THR A 35 32.64 9.54 25.14
C THR A 35 33.50 8.78 24.14
N GLY A 36 33.97 9.45 23.08
CA GLY A 36 34.68 8.83 21.95
C GLY A 36 36.16 8.53 22.20
N GLU A 37 36.65 8.73 23.42
CA GLU A 37 38.04 8.46 23.80
C GLU A 37 38.29 6.95 23.93
N THR A 38 39.52 6.51 23.62
CA THR A 38 39.92 5.12 23.74
C THR A 38 39.94 4.70 25.21
N TYR A 39 39.32 3.57 25.53
CA TYR A 39 39.35 3.02 26.87
C TYR A 39 40.73 2.39 27.13
N PRO A 40 41.53 2.93 28.07
CA PRO A 40 42.93 2.55 28.22
C PRO A 40 43.13 1.10 28.68
N TYR A 41 42.10 0.53 29.32
CA TYR A 41 42.09 -0.83 29.87
C TYR A 41 41.30 -1.83 29.01
N GLY A 42 40.84 -1.45 27.82
CA GLY A 42 40.14 -2.35 26.92
C GLY A 42 41.10 -3.29 26.19
N GLU A 43 40.67 -4.53 25.97
CA GLU A 43 41.39 -5.48 25.12
C GLU A 43 41.50 -4.93 23.68
N GLU A 44 42.63 -5.18 23.02
CA GLU A 44 42.82 -4.73 21.64
C GLU A 44 41.87 -5.47 20.70
N MET A 45 41.12 -4.70 19.90
CA MET A 45 40.28 -5.24 18.84
C MET A 45 41.12 -5.69 17.64
N GLU A 46 40.52 -6.48 16.75
CA GLU A 46 41.12 -6.89 15.48
C GLU A 46 41.64 -5.65 14.71
N GLY A 47 42.97 -5.58 14.52
CA GLY A 47 43.65 -4.41 13.96
C GLY A 47 44.39 -3.51 14.96
N GLY A 48 44.56 -3.95 16.22
CA GLY A 48 45.47 -3.33 17.20
C GLY A 48 44.97 -2.01 17.79
N LYS A 49 43.67 -1.71 17.66
CA LYS A 49 43.06 -0.51 18.23
C LYS A 49 42.34 -0.86 19.52
N LYS A 50 42.55 -0.04 20.55
CA LYS A 50 41.76 -0.12 21.79
C LYS A 50 40.31 0.35 21.54
N PRO A 51 39.31 -0.27 22.18
CA PRO A 51 37.91 0.10 22.01
C PRO A 51 37.65 1.51 22.54
N LYS A 52 36.63 2.19 22.04
CA LYS A 52 36.22 3.46 22.64
C LYS A 52 35.44 3.18 23.92
N PHE A 53 35.47 4.12 24.87
CA PHE A 53 34.80 3.94 26.16
C PHE A 53 33.32 3.60 26.01
N TYR A 54 32.61 4.24 25.07
CA TYR A 54 31.21 3.91 24.84
C TYR A 54 30.99 2.48 24.32
N ASP A 55 31.92 1.91 23.53
CA ASP A 55 31.80 0.53 23.05
C ASP A 55 31.84 -0.44 24.23
N VAL A 56 32.74 -0.20 25.19
CA VAL A 56 32.88 -0.99 26.42
C VAL A 56 31.62 -0.91 27.28
N VAL A 57 31.09 0.30 27.49
CA VAL A 57 29.85 0.50 28.27
C VAL A 57 28.66 -0.17 27.60
N VAL A 58 28.52 -0.05 26.27
CA VAL A 58 27.44 -0.70 25.52
C VAL A 58 27.54 -2.22 25.62
N ASN A 59 28.75 -2.79 25.51
CA ASN A 59 28.96 -4.23 25.65
C ASN A 59 28.61 -4.73 27.06
N LEU A 60 29.09 -4.04 28.11
CA LEU A 60 28.76 -4.38 29.49
C LEU A 60 27.24 -4.33 29.76
N ILE A 61 26.56 -3.31 29.24
CA ILE A 61 25.10 -3.22 29.35
C ILE A 61 24.43 -4.38 28.62
N ASN A 62 24.90 -4.75 27.42
CA ASN A 62 24.35 -5.88 26.67
C ASN A 62 24.55 -7.22 27.42
N GLU A 63 25.71 -7.43 28.04
CA GLU A 63 26.00 -8.60 28.88
C GLU A 63 25.06 -8.67 30.08
N LEU A 64 24.93 -7.56 30.83
CA LEU A 64 24.02 -7.48 31.96
C LEU A 64 22.55 -7.70 31.57
N LEU A 65 22.12 -7.22 30.41
CA LEU A 65 20.78 -7.47 29.89
C LEU A 65 20.57 -8.94 29.55
N ALA A 66 21.57 -9.59 28.95
CA ALA A 66 21.54 -11.02 28.64
C ALA A 66 21.45 -11.88 29.91
N GLU A 67 22.21 -11.54 30.96
CA GLU A 67 22.19 -12.22 32.25
C GLU A 67 20.85 -12.04 33.00
N THR A 68 20.27 -10.84 32.92
CA THR A 68 19.01 -10.52 33.62
C THR A 68 17.76 -10.94 32.85
N GLY A 69 17.91 -11.50 31.65
CA GLY A 69 16.80 -11.87 30.76
C GLY A 69 15.93 -10.69 30.34
N ARG A 70 16.47 -9.46 30.42
CA ARG A 70 15.75 -8.25 30.01
C ARG A 70 16.00 -7.97 28.54
N ASP A 71 14.94 -7.59 27.84
CA ASP A 71 15.05 -7.20 26.44
C ASP A 71 15.94 -5.98 26.26
N ARG A 72 16.72 -5.99 25.18
CA ARG A 72 17.53 -4.85 24.78
C ARG A 72 16.63 -3.64 24.52
N PRO A 73 16.94 -2.46 25.08
CA PRO A 73 16.23 -1.23 24.75
C PRO A 73 16.25 -1.03 23.23
N ARG A 74 15.06 -0.94 22.64
CA ARG A 74 14.92 -0.66 21.20
C ARG A 74 15.10 0.84 20.98
N THR A 75 15.49 1.22 19.77
CA THR A 75 15.37 2.60 19.35
C THR A 75 13.92 3.03 19.55
N PRO A 76 13.64 4.16 20.23
CA PRO A 76 12.27 4.57 20.52
C PRO A 76 11.49 4.92 19.25
N TRP A 77 12.19 5.14 18.13
CA TRP A 77 11.62 5.48 16.84
C TRP A 77 12.08 4.50 15.76
N PRO A 78 11.19 4.15 14.81
CA PRO A 78 11.58 3.39 13.63
C PRO A 78 12.57 4.16 12.77
N PRO A 79 13.39 3.45 11.96
CA PRO A 79 14.15 4.11 10.91
C PRO A 79 13.21 4.79 9.92
N PHE A 80 13.68 5.84 9.25
CA PHE A 80 12.94 6.43 8.13
C PHE A 80 12.63 5.38 7.07
N LEU A 81 11.44 5.47 6.46
CA LEU A 81 11.09 4.62 5.34
C LEU A 81 12.10 4.78 4.19
N PRO A 82 12.46 3.68 3.50
CA PRO A 82 13.33 3.77 2.34
C PRO A 82 12.64 4.55 1.21
N ALA A 83 13.42 5.22 0.37
CA ALA A 83 12.89 5.99 -0.77
C ALA A 83 12.16 5.10 -1.80
N ALA A 84 12.49 3.81 -1.84
CA ALA A 84 11.80 2.78 -2.60
C ALA A 84 11.76 1.50 -1.77
N THR A 85 10.65 0.77 -1.87
CA THR A 85 10.48 -0.55 -1.26
C THR A 85 9.84 -1.50 -2.28
N THR A 86 10.13 -2.79 -2.15
CA THR A 86 9.55 -3.86 -2.97
C THR A 86 8.66 -4.75 -2.11
N LEU A 87 7.80 -5.53 -2.75
CA LEU A 87 6.89 -6.44 -2.05
C LEU A 87 7.62 -7.54 -1.27
N ASP A 88 8.83 -7.93 -1.67
CA ASP A 88 9.66 -8.93 -0.99
C ASP A 88 10.57 -8.35 0.10
N ALA A 89 10.56 -7.02 0.31
CA ALA A 89 11.41 -6.37 1.28
C ALA A 89 11.16 -6.93 2.70
N PRO A 90 12.21 -7.25 3.48
CA PRO A 90 12.05 -7.75 4.84
C PRO A 90 11.43 -6.68 5.73
N LEU A 91 10.49 -7.08 6.59
CA LEU A 91 9.88 -6.18 7.57
C LEU A 91 10.64 -6.23 8.89
N VAL A 92 10.83 -5.06 9.49
CA VAL A 92 11.34 -4.97 10.85
C VAL A 92 10.21 -5.25 11.83
N THR A 93 10.18 -6.47 12.33
CA THR A 93 9.13 -7.01 13.20
C THR A 93 8.92 -6.21 14.48
N GLY A 94 9.95 -5.50 14.93
CA GLY A 94 9.89 -4.68 16.14
C GLY A 94 8.93 -3.50 16.10
N TYR A 95 8.46 -3.12 14.90
CA TYR A 95 7.52 -2.00 14.68
C TYR A 95 6.15 -2.45 14.15
N LEU A 96 5.93 -3.76 14.02
CA LEU A 96 4.65 -4.33 13.63
C LEU A 96 3.81 -4.60 14.87
N ASP A 97 2.54 -4.23 14.83
CA ASP A 97 1.60 -4.68 15.85
C ASP A 97 1.21 -6.16 15.63
N ALA A 98 0.77 -6.81 16.70
CA ALA A 98 0.37 -8.22 16.65
C ALA A 98 -0.86 -8.45 15.76
N ALA A 99 -1.72 -7.44 15.59
CA ALA A 99 -2.93 -7.49 14.78
C ALA A 99 -2.65 -7.44 13.27
N THR A 100 -1.49 -6.90 12.88
CA THR A 100 -1.08 -6.70 11.49
C THR A 100 -0.48 -7.96 10.88
N ARG A 101 0.16 -8.81 11.69
CA ARG A 101 0.83 -10.02 11.20
C ARG A 101 -0.11 -10.97 10.44
N PRO A 102 -1.35 -11.25 10.90
CA PRO A 102 -2.30 -12.05 10.13
C PRO A 102 -2.69 -11.44 8.78
N LEU A 103 -2.73 -10.11 8.65
CA LEU A 103 -3.05 -9.43 7.38
C LEU A 103 -1.96 -9.61 6.34
N ILE A 104 -0.69 -9.67 6.77
CA ILE A 104 0.47 -9.86 5.87
C ILE A 104 0.64 -11.33 5.49
N THR A 105 0.51 -12.21 6.47
CA THR A 105 0.86 -13.63 6.33
C THR A 105 -0.32 -14.52 5.97
N LEU A 106 -1.54 -13.98 5.95
CA LEU A 106 -2.80 -14.72 5.85
C LEU A 106 -2.91 -15.88 6.86
N GLY A 107 -2.13 -15.82 7.95
CA GLY A 107 -2.02 -16.89 8.94
C GLY A 107 -1.15 -18.10 8.52
N GLN A 108 -0.48 -18.05 7.37
CA GLN A 108 0.13 -19.22 6.74
C GLN A 108 1.67 -19.26 6.78
N THR A 109 2.33 -18.11 6.92
CA THR A 109 3.80 -18.03 6.80
C THR A 109 4.47 -17.29 7.96
N ASN A 110 5.66 -17.76 8.31
CA ASN A 110 6.53 -17.12 9.30
C ASN A 110 7.58 -16.20 8.66
N ARG A 111 7.67 -16.16 7.33
CA ARG A 111 8.49 -15.16 6.63
C ARG A 111 7.82 -13.80 6.79
N LEU A 112 8.55 -12.86 7.37
CA LEU A 112 8.08 -11.49 7.59
C LEU A 112 8.73 -10.57 6.56
N ALA A 113 8.18 -10.63 5.35
CA ALA A 113 8.40 -9.67 4.28
C ALA A 113 7.15 -8.79 4.11
N LEU A 114 7.22 -7.73 3.31
CA LEU A 114 6.09 -6.85 3.08
C LEU A 114 4.88 -7.61 2.51
N ASN A 115 5.11 -8.46 1.52
CA ASN A 115 4.21 -9.48 1.01
C ASN A 115 4.99 -10.80 0.88
N PRO A 116 4.91 -11.69 1.89
CA PRO A 116 5.62 -12.95 1.91
C PRO A 116 5.34 -13.85 0.70
N PHE A 117 4.10 -13.84 0.20
CA PHE A 117 3.69 -14.65 -0.94
C PHE A 117 4.38 -14.19 -2.22
N ALA A 118 4.45 -12.88 -2.45
CA ALA A 118 5.18 -12.34 -3.59
C ALA A 118 6.68 -12.71 -3.54
N ALA A 119 7.26 -12.69 -2.34
CA ALA A 119 8.65 -13.12 -2.13
C ALA A 119 8.85 -14.62 -2.46
N ASP A 120 7.91 -15.48 -2.07
CA ASP A 120 7.96 -16.90 -2.37
C ASP A 120 7.84 -17.18 -3.87
N TRP A 121 7.01 -16.43 -4.60
CA TRP A 121 6.95 -16.50 -6.07
C TRP A 121 8.28 -16.09 -6.73
N LEU A 122 8.93 -15.03 -6.24
CA LEU A 122 10.25 -14.59 -6.74
C LEU A 122 11.34 -15.63 -6.49
N ASP A 123 11.27 -16.33 -5.36
CA ASP A 123 12.20 -17.41 -5.00
C ASP A 123 11.88 -18.75 -5.70
N GLY A 124 10.85 -18.78 -6.56
CA GLY A 124 10.42 -19.99 -7.27
C GLY A 124 9.69 -21.02 -6.41
N ALA A 125 9.29 -20.65 -5.19
CA ALA A 125 8.59 -21.49 -4.22
C ALA A 125 7.10 -21.14 -4.07
N GLY A 126 6.61 -20.15 -4.82
CA GLY A 126 5.26 -19.62 -4.73
C GLY A 126 4.17 -20.66 -4.96
N LYS A 127 3.15 -20.65 -4.09
CA LYS A 127 1.97 -21.50 -4.15
C LYS A 127 0.75 -20.71 -3.67
N TRP A 128 -0.42 -21.06 -4.19
CA TRP A 128 -1.69 -20.62 -3.63
C TRP A 128 -2.13 -21.61 -2.55
N HIS A 129 -2.36 -21.09 -1.35
CA HIS A 129 -2.67 -21.89 -0.16
C HIS A 129 -4.17 -21.93 0.17
N GLY A 130 -5.00 -21.43 -0.74
CA GLY A 130 -6.42 -21.17 -0.52
C GLY A 130 -6.65 -19.85 0.22
N MET A 131 -7.72 -19.16 -0.17
CA MET A 131 -8.05 -17.83 0.34
C MET A 131 -9.08 -17.90 1.49
N ASN A 132 -8.81 -17.23 2.61
CA ASN A 132 -9.81 -17.00 3.65
C ASN A 132 -10.69 -15.82 3.28
N TRP A 133 -11.86 -16.13 2.71
CA TRP A 133 -12.85 -15.18 2.21
C TRP A 133 -13.51 -14.31 3.28
N GLU A 134 -13.58 -14.77 4.52
CA GLU A 134 -14.15 -14.00 5.62
C GLU A 134 -13.19 -12.90 6.11
N ASN A 135 -11.90 -13.21 6.21
CA ASN A 135 -10.97 -12.40 7.00
C ASN A 135 -9.90 -11.68 6.19
N THR A 136 -9.55 -12.20 5.01
CA THR A 136 -8.35 -11.70 4.32
C THR A 136 -8.47 -11.58 2.79
N ALA A 137 -9.50 -12.14 2.16
CA ALA A 137 -9.71 -12.00 0.72
C ALA A 137 -9.80 -10.53 0.29
N MET A 138 -9.36 -10.29 -0.95
CA MET A 138 -9.40 -8.98 -1.61
C MET A 138 -8.76 -7.84 -0.81
N ARG A 139 -7.71 -8.17 -0.04
CA ARG A 139 -6.83 -7.21 0.64
C ARG A 139 -5.46 -7.26 -0.01
N ALA A 140 -5.10 -6.18 -0.69
CA ALA A 140 -3.83 -6.08 -1.41
C ALA A 140 -2.83 -5.26 -0.60
N ILE A 141 -1.62 -5.78 -0.41
CA ILE A 141 -0.52 -5.03 0.21
C ILE A 141 0.13 -4.20 -0.89
N ALA A 142 -0.01 -2.89 -0.80
CA ALA A 142 0.48 -1.94 -1.81
C ALA A 142 1.78 -1.23 -1.42
N GLY A 143 2.17 -1.29 -0.16
CA GLY A 143 3.33 -0.55 0.34
C GLY A 143 3.41 -0.53 1.86
N VAL A 144 4.06 0.48 2.40
CA VAL A 144 4.27 0.68 3.84
C VAL A 144 3.73 2.05 4.24
N LEU A 145 3.08 2.11 5.39
CA LEU A 145 2.55 3.30 6.03
C LEU A 145 3.38 3.64 7.28
N ASP A 146 3.80 4.89 7.39
CA ASP A 146 4.46 5.44 8.57
C ASP A 146 3.40 6.10 9.47
N ASP A 147 3.32 5.66 10.73
CA ASP A 147 2.51 6.29 11.77
C ASP A 147 3.46 6.94 12.78
N PRO A 148 3.86 8.19 12.53
CA PRO A 148 4.85 8.88 13.36
C PRO A 148 4.32 9.20 14.75
N TYR A 149 2.99 9.29 14.94
CA TYR A 149 2.41 9.57 16.24
C TYR A 149 2.59 8.38 17.20
N ASN A 150 2.39 7.16 16.69
CA ASN A 150 2.53 5.93 17.47
C ASN A 150 3.90 5.25 17.29
N ALA A 151 4.86 5.89 16.60
CA ALA A 151 6.18 5.35 16.31
C ALA A 151 6.16 3.94 15.70
N ARG A 152 5.24 3.68 14.77
CA ARG A 152 5.04 2.35 14.17
C ARG A 152 5.01 2.41 12.65
N ILE A 153 5.37 1.27 12.06
CA ILE A 153 5.35 1.06 10.63
C ILE A 153 4.32 -0.03 10.35
N LEU A 154 3.37 0.24 9.47
CA LEU A 154 2.27 -0.67 9.12
C LEU A 154 2.32 -1.00 7.62
N PRO A 155 1.84 -2.16 7.17
CA PRO A 155 1.59 -2.38 5.76
C PRO A 155 0.45 -1.46 5.29
N LEU A 156 0.63 -0.85 4.13
CA LEU A 156 -0.44 -0.20 3.40
C LEU A 156 -1.28 -1.28 2.73
N VAL A 157 -2.45 -1.56 3.30
CA VAL A 157 -3.41 -2.53 2.77
C VAL A 157 -4.55 -1.78 2.08
N ILE A 158 -4.79 -2.11 0.82
CA ILE A 158 -5.96 -1.68 0.06
C ILE A 158 -7.05 -2.72 0.25
N ASP A 159 -8.12 -2.35 0.93
CA ASP A 159 -9.19 -3.27 1.30
C ASP A 159 -10.41 -3.09 0.39
N PHE A 160 -10.51 -3.93 -0.64
CA PHE A 160 -11.62 -3.88 -1.59
C PHE A 160 -12.97 -4.35 -0.99
N THR A 161 -12.96 -4.96 0.19
CA THR A 161 -14.19 -5.24 0.94
C THR A 161 -14.84 -3.95 1.46
N ARG A 162 -14.08 -2.85 1.55
CA ARG A 162 -14.59 -1.53 1.96
C ARG A 162 -15.21 -0.78 0.79
N GLY A 163 -14.65 -0.90 -0.41
CA GLY A 163 -15.21 -0.33 -1.63
C GLY A 163 -14.19 -0.24 -2.76
N HIS A 164 -14.48 0.61 -3.75
CA HIS A 164 -13.61 0.83 -4.90
C HIS A 164 -12.41 1.72 -4.55
N ALA A 165 -11.33 1.63 -5.35
CA ALA A 165 -10.06 2.31 -5.07
C ALA A 165 -9.68 3.44 -6.05
N VAL A 166 -9.40 4.60 -5.44
CA VAL A 166 -8.81 5.86 -5.91
C VAL A 166 -7.30 5.96 -5.91
N MET A 167 -6.56 6.03 -7.03
CA MET A 167 -5.19 6.55 -6.99
C MET A 167 -5.03 7.88 -7.72
N PHE A 168 -4.88 8.96 -6.96
CA PHE A 168 -4.53 10.28 -7.50
C PHE A 168 -3.01 10.50 -7.56
N GLY A 169 -2.53 11.31 -8.50
CA GLY A 169 -1.11 11.66 -8.56
C GLY A 169 -0.73 12.33 -9.87
N ALA A 170 0.24 13.24 -9.84
CA ALA A 170 0.76 13.86 -11.05
C ALA A 170 1.42 12.83 -11.99
N SER A 171 1.62 13.21 -13.25
CA SER A 171 2.28 12.34 -14.23
C SER A 171 3.69 11.94 -13.76
N GLY A 172 4.08 10.69 -13.99
CA GLY A 172 5.39 10.15 -13.59
C GLY A 172 5.58 9.80 -12.11
N TRP A 173 4.56 9.98 -11.25
CA TRP A 173 4.71 9.73 -9.80
C TRP A 173 4.41 8.30 -9.34
N GLY A 174 4.15 7.36 -10.26
CA GLY A 174 4.03 5.93 -9.93
C GLY A 174 2.60 5.38 -9.87
N LYS A 175 1.60 6.07 -10.44
CA LYS A 175 0.21 5.56 -10.51
C LYS A 175 0.11 4.19 -11.20
N THR A 176 0.77 4.02 -12.34
CA THR A 176 0.78 2.73 -13.05
C THR A 176 1.56 1.66 -12.29
N THR A 177 2.66 2.04 -11.61
CA THR A 177 3.38 1.15 -10.69
C THR A 177 2.47 0.67 -9.56
N PHE A 178 1.67 1.56 -8.98
CA PHE A 178 0.69 1.19 -7.97
C PHE A 178 -0.32 0.15 -8.49
N LEU A 179 -0.87 0.32 -9.69
CA LEU A 179 -1.75 -0.70 -10.29
C LEU A 179 -1.05 -2.05 -10.48
N ARG A 180 0.20 -2.06 -10.98
CA ARG A 180 0.99 -3.30 -11.10
C ARG A 180 1.20 -3.96 -9.74
N THR A 181 1.59 -3.19 -8.72
CA THR A 181 1.81 -3.68 -7.35
C THR A 181 0.54 -4.27 -6.77
N LEU A 182 -0.59 -3.59 -6.94
CA LEU A 182 -1.89 -4.04 -6.45
C LEU A 182 -2.31 -5.38 -7.08
N ILE A 183 -2.26 -5.47 -8.40
CA ILE A 183 -2.63 -6.71 -9.13
C ILE A 183 -1.67 -7.84 -8.79
N ALA A 184 -0.36 -7.56 -8.73
CA ALA A 184 0.64 -8.56 -8.36
C ALA A 184 0.45 -9.06 -6.91
N SER A 185 0.10 -8.17 -5.98
CA SER A 185 -0.19 -8.54 -4.59
C SER A 185 -1.44 -9.42 -4.45
N LEU A 186 -2.46 -9.20 -5.28
CA LEU A 186 -3.65 -10.06 -5.28
C LEU A 186 -3.35 -11.40 -5.96
N ALA A 187 -2.67 -11.38 -7.11
CA ALA A 187 -2.28 -12.59 -7.85
C ALA A 187 -1.32 -13.50 -7.06
N SER A 188 -0.50 -12.94 -6.15
CA SER A 188 0.39 -13.73 -5.31
C SER A 188 -0.35 -14.51 -4.21
N THR A 189 -1.53 -14.02 -3.80
CA THR A 189 -2.30 -14.55 -2.66
C THR A 189 -3.53 -15.35 -3.08
N HIS A 190 -4.15 -14.99 -4.20
CA HIS A 190 -5.35 -15.62 -4.75
C HIS A 190 -4.95 -16.42 -6.00
N SER A 191 -5.51 -17.61 -6.17
CA SER A 191 -5.40 -18.39 -7.41
C SER A 191 -6.24 -17.77 -8.55
N PRO A 192 -6.03 -18.15 -9.82
CA PRO A 192 -6.84 -17.68 -10.95
C PRO A 192 -8.35 -18.01 -10.84
N ASP A 193 -8.69 -19.05 -10.07
CA ASP A 193 -10.08 -19.42 -9.78
C ASP A 193 -10.70 -18.54 -8.68
N GLU A 194 -9.86 -17.86 -7.89
CA GLU A 194 -10.28 -16.96 -6.79
C GLU A 194 -10.24 -15.49 -7.20
N PHE A 195 -9.41 -15.09 -8.16
CA PHE A 195 -9.22 -13.70 -8.55
C PHE A 195 -8.96 -13.52 -10.05
N GLN A 196 -9.63 -12.55 -10.65
CA GLN A 196 -9.44 -12.13 -12.03
C GLN A 196 -9.29 -10.61 -12.14
N ALA A 197 -8.44 -10.17 -13.07
CA ALA A 197 -8.24 -8.76 -13.37
C ALA A 197 -8.50 -8.46 -14.85
N HIS A 198 -9.21 -7.35 -15.10
CA HIS A 198 -9.35 -6.75 -16.42
C HIS A 198 -8.81 -5.33 -16.39
N ILE A 199 -8.03 -4.97 -17.40
CA ILE A 199 -7.26 -3.72 -17.41
C ILE A 199 -7.62 -2.88 -18.63
N LEU A 200 -7.98 -1.62 -18.39
CA LEU A 200 -8.03 -0.56 -19.39
C LEU A 200 -6.79 0.32 -19.19
N ASP A 201 -5.79 0.19 -20.06
CA ASP A 201 -4.56 0.96 -19.98
C ASP A 201 -4.62 2.13 -20.96
N LEU A 202 -5.21 3.22 -20.50
CA LEU A 202 -5.34 4.48 -21.24
C LEU A 202 -4.19 5.46 -20.90
N GLY A 203 -3.14 4.98 -20.22
CA GLY A 203 -2.08 5.81 -19.63
C GLY A 203 -0.71 5.70 -20.31
N GLY A 204 -0.48 4.67 -21.13
CA GLY A 204 0.76 4.58 -21.94
C GLY A 204 1.36 3.18 -22.08
N ARG A 205 0.53 2.14 -22.24
CA ARG A 205 0.95 0.76 -22.56
C ARG A 205 1.87 0.11 -21.53
N ASN A 206 1.79 0.57 -20.29
CA ASN A 206 2.63 0.09 -19.20
C ASN A 206 2.03 -1.15 -18.52
N LEU A 207 0.76 -1.48 -18.73
CA LEU A 207 0.12 -2.62 -18.07
C LEU A 207 0.03 -3.86 -18.97
N GLU A 208 0.50 -3.79 -20.21
CA GLU A 208 0.53 -4.95 -21.12
C GLU A 208 1.37 -6.12 -20.56
N VAL A 209 2.43 -5.84 -19.79
CA VAL A 209 3.24 -6.85 -19.10
C VAL A 209 2.41 -7.74 -18.16
N MET A 210 1.28 -7.24 -17.66
CA MET A 210 0.41 -7.97 -16.73
C MET A 210 -0.30 -9.14 -17.42
N LYS A 211 -0.38 -9.17 -18.77
CA LYS A 211 -0.90 -10.32 -19.54
C LYS A 211 -0.15 -11.63 -19.24
N ALA A 212 1.06 -11.56 -18.70
CA ALA A 212 1.83 -12.73 -18.30
C ALA A 212 1.25 -13.44 -17.06
N LEU A 213 0.38 -12.78 -16.28
CA LEU A 213 -0.28 -13.39 -15.13
C LEU A 213 -1.52 -14.18 -15.58
N PRO A 214 -1.72 -15.43 -15.10
CA PRO A 214 -2.90 -16.22 -15.45
C PRO A 214 -4.22 -15.61 -14.96
N HIS A 215 -4.17 -14.69 -13.99
CA HIS A 215 -5.32 -13.96 -13.46
C HIS A 215 -5.84 -12.86 -14.39
N VAL A 216 -5.02 -12.39 -15.33
CA VAL A 216 -5.36 -11.23 -16.17
C VAL A 216 -6.08 -11.71 -17.41
N GLY A 217 -7.40 -11.54 -17.43
CA GLY A 217 -8.25 -11.99 -18.54
C GLY A 217 -8.16 -11.07 -19.77
N THR A 218 -8.17 -9.75 -19.55
CA THR A 218 -8.18 -8.78 -20.65
C THR A 218 -7.30 -7.58 -20.32
N VAL A 219 -6.51 -7.13 -21.30
CA VAL A 219 -5.91 -5.80 -21.32
C VAL A 219 -6.34 -5.13 -22.62
N ILE A 220 -6.92 -3.93 -22.52
CA ILE A 220 -7.40 -3.13 -23.65
C ILE A 220 -6.58 -1.84 -23.71
N LEU A 221 -6.08 -1.52 -24.90
CA LEU A 221 -5.28 -0.33 -25.18
C LEU A 221 -6.04 0.59 -26.16
N PRO A 222 -5.90 1.93 -26.06
CA PRO A 222 -6.63 2.88 -26.90
C PRO A 222 -6.22 2.84 -28.38
N ASP A 223 -5.05 2.29 -28.72
CA ASP A 223 -4.55 2.17 -30.09
C ASP A 223 -4.92 0.82 -30.76
N GLU A 224 -5.58 -0.08 -30.03
CA GLU A 224 -6.07 -1.33 -30.59
C GLU A 224 -7.30 -1.10 -31.47
N ARG A 225 -7.38 -1.82 -32.60
CA ARG A 225 -8.54 -1.74 -33.49
C ARG A 225 -9.79 -2.20 -32.74
N GLY A 226 -10.81 -1.36 -32.74
CA GLY A 226 -12.09 -1.62 -32.07
C GLY A 226 -12.00 -1.61 -30.54
N TYR A 227 -11.09 -0.81 -29.97
CA TYR A 227 -10.92 -0.73 -28.52
C TYR A 227 -12.21 -0.29 -27.81
N GLU A 228 -12.98 0.64 -28.39
CA GLU A 228 -14.25 1.11 -27.81
C GLU A 228 -15.28 -0.01 -27.72
N GLU A 229 -15.45 -0.80 -28.78
CA GLU A 229 -16.36 -1.96 -28.77
C GLU A 229 -15.90 -3.03 -27.78
N ARG A 230 -14.59 -3.21 -27.61
CA ARG A 230 -14.03 -4.13 -26.60
C ARG A 230 -14.27 -3.64 -25.18
N VAL A 231 -14.16 -2.34 -24.91
CA VAL A 231 -14.51 -1.75 -23.60
C VAL A 231 -15.99 -1.97 -23.33
N GLN A 232 -16.85 -1.68 -24.31
CA GLN A 232 -18.29 -1.88 -24.19
C GLN A 232 -18.64 -3.36 -23.92
N GLN A 233 -17.98 -4.28 -24.65
CA GLN A 233 -18.16 -5.72 -24.46
C GLN A 233 -17.73 -6.18 -23.07
N LEU A 234 -16.58 -5.72 -22.59
CA LEU A 234 -16.09 -6.04 -21.25
C LEU A 234 -17.08 -5.59 -20.16
N LEU A 235 -17.62 -4.37 -20.26
CA LEU A 235 -18.60 -3.87 -19.29
C LEU A 235 -19.90 -4.68 -19.32
N ARG A 236 -20.37 -5.09 -20.51
CA ARG A 236 -21.52 -5.99 -20.64
C ARG A 236 -21.26 -7.34 -19.98
N GLU A 237 -20.13 -7.97 -20.25
CA GLU A 237 -19.74 -9.26 -19.66
C GLU A 237 -19.68 -9.20 -18.14
N ILE A 238 -19.06 -8.14 -17.58
CA ILE A 238 -19.02 -7.94 -16.13
C ILE A 238 -20.43 -7.75 -15.56
N ASN A 239 -21.30 -7.03 -16.26
CA ASN A 239 -22.69 -6.86 -15.82
C ASN A 239 -23.49 -8.18 -15.86
N ASP A 240 -23.28 -9.01 -16.89
CA ASP A 240 -23.91 -10.33 -17.00
C ASP A 240 -23.45 -11.25 -15.85
N ILE A 241 -22.17 -11.18 -15.46
CA ILE A 241 -21.65 -11.89 -14.28
C ILE A 241 -22.33 -11.40 -13.01
N VAL A 242 -22.51 -10.09 -12.84
CA VAL A 242 -23.24 -9.54 -11.69
C VAL A 242 -24.69 -10.06 -11.66
N ASP A 243 -25.38 -10.09 -12.79
CA ASP A 243 -26.76 -10.57 -12.86
C ASP A 243 -26.88 -12.09 -12.66
N MET A 244 -25.88 -12.86 -13.11
CA MET A 244 -25.75 -14.27 -12.78
C MET A 244 -25.58 -14.48 -11.27
N ARG A 245 -24.65 -13.73 -10.64
CA ARG A 245 -24.35 -13.83 -9.20
C ARG A 245 -25.53 -13.43 -8.33
N LYS A 246 -26.36 -12.47 -8.75
CA LYS A 246 -27.62 -12.15 -8.07
C LYS A 246 -28.51 -13.38 -7.87
N ARG A 247 -28.65 -14.20 -8.92
CA ARG A 247 -29.46 -15.42 -8.87
C ARG A 247 -28.77 -16.47 -8.01
N LEU A 248 -27.48 -16.71 -8.27
CA LEU A 248 -26.67 -17.70 -7.57
C LEU A 248 -26.64 -17.46 -6.05
N PHE A 249 -26.48 -16.21 -5.62
CA PHE A 249 -26.38 -15.85 -4.21
C PHE A 249 -27.74 -15.92 -3.51
N SER A 250 -28.80 -15.52 -4.22
CA SER A 250 -30.18 -15.69 -3.75
C SER A 250 -30.53 -17.16 -3.51
N GLU A 251 -30.16 -18.06 -4.43
CA GLU A 251 -30.34 -19.51 -4.29
C GLU A 251 -29.53 -20.10 -3.13
N ALA A 252 -28.33 -19.55 -2.89
CA ALA A 252 -27.48 -19.95 -1.76
C ALA A 252 -27.88 -19.29 -0.42
N GLY A 253 -28.80 -18.32 -0.42
CA GLY A 253 -29.24 -17.61 0.78
C GLY A 253 -28.21 -16.64 1.37
N VAL A 254 -27.30 -16.12 0.54
CA VAL A 254 -26.22 -15.20 0.94
C VAL A 254 -26.34 -13.85 0.22
N ALA A 255 -25.75 -12.80 0.78
CA ALA A 255 -25.83 -11.45 0.25
C ALA A 255 -24.58 -11.01 -0.51
N THR A 256 -23.42 -11.63 -0.27
CA THR A 256 -22.14 -11.19 -0.84
C THR A 256 -21.30 -12.32 -1.41
N LEU A 257 -20.36 -11.99 -2.30
CA LEU A 257 -19.37 -12.95 -2.81
C LEU A 257 -18.56 -13.58 -1.67
N TYR A 258 -18.20 -12.78 -0.66
CA TYR A 258 -17.40 -13.22 0.47
C TYR A 258 -18.12 -14.28 1.30
N GLU A 259 -19.43 -14.09 1.55
CA GLU A 259 -20.28 -15.09 2.19
C GLU A 259 -20.47 -16.32 1.30
N TYR A 260 -20.65 -16.14 -0.02
CA TYR A 260 -20.81 -17.24 -0.97
C TYR A 260 -19.57 -18.14 -1.01
N ASN A 261 -18.38 -17.54 -1.15
CA ASN A 261 -17.11 -18.26 -1.23
C ASN A 261 -16.62 -18.81 0.12
N ALA A 262 -17.23 -18.42 1.24
CA ALA A 262 -17.00 -19.03 2.55
C ALA A 262 -17.76 -20.36 2.73
N LEU A 263 -18.72 -20.66 1.86
CA LEU A 263 -19.44 -21.94 1.85
C LEU A 263 -18.58 -23.04 1.20
N ASP A 264 -18.86 -24.30 1.55
CA ASP A 264 -18.25 -25.47 0.91
C ASP A 264 -18.86 -25.73 -0.48
N ARG A 265 -18.48 -24.89 -1.45
CA ARG A 265 -19.00 -24.84 -2.83
C ARG A 265 -17.89 -24.43 -3.81
N PRO A 266 -18.09 -24.60 -5.14
CA PRO A 266 -17.18 -24.01 -6.12
C PRO A 266 -17.06 -22.50 -5.93
N VAL A 267 -15.82 -22.02 -5.84
CA VAL A 267 -15.50 -20.61 -5.62
C VAL A 267 -15.78 -19.81 -6.89
N GLU A 268 -16.35 -18.62 -6.70
CA GLU A 268 -16.53 -17.62 -7.75
C GLU A 268 -15.41 -16.57 -7.69
N PRO A 269 -14.71 -16.25 -8.78
CA PRO A 269 -13.57 -15.34 -8.72
C PRO A 269 -14.00 -13.89 -8.43
N ALA A 270 -13.31 -13.22 -7.52
CA ALA A 270 -13.44 -11.77 -7.40
C ALA A 270 -12.84 -11.09 -8.64
N ILE A 271 -13.51 -10.05 -9.14
CA ILE A 271 -13.10 -9.34 -10.36
C ILE A 271 -12.60 -7.95 -10.00
N LEU A 272 -11.42 -7.59 -10.48
CA LEU A 272 -10.89 -6.22 -10.42
C LEU A 272 -10.84 -5.60 -11.82
N LEU A 273 -11.62 -4.54 -12.03
CA LEU A 273 -11.52 -3.67 -13.20
C LEU A 273 -10.56 -2.53 -12.89
N ALA A 274 -9.36 -2.55 -13.48
CA ALA A 274 -8.35 -1.51 -13.34
C ALA A 274 -8.37 -0.56 -14.54
N ILE A 275 -8.58 0.73 -14.29
CA ILE A 275 -8.60 1.78 -15.33
C ILE A 275 -7.46 2.76 -15.06
N ASP A 276 -6.40 2.69 -15.86
CA ASP A 276 -5.32 3.68 -15.82
C ASP A 276 -5.71 4.91 -16.64
N ASN A 277 -5.40 6.11 -16.14
CA ASN A 277 -5.75 7.39 -16.74
C ASN A 277 -7.26 7.58 -16.97
N PHE A 278 -8.02 7.65 -15.88
CA PHE A 278 -9.48 7.80 -15.90
C PHE A 278 -9.98 9.08 -16.61
N ALA A 279 -9.14 10.10 -16.77
CA ALA A 279 -9.50 11.29 -17.54
C ALA A 279 -9.78 10.96 -19.00
N GLU A 280 -8.94 10.10 -19.60
CA GLU A 280 -9.15 9.61 -20.97
C GLU A 280 -10.46 8.82 -21.07
N TYR A 281 -10.74 7.95 -20.09
CA TYR A 281 -11.99 7.20 -20.06
C TYR A 281 -13.22 8.12 -20.07
N VAL A 282 -13.20 9.20 -19.29
CA VAL A 282 -14.30 10.17 -19.24
C VAL A 282 -14.41 10.95 -20.56
N GLU A 283 -13.29 11.34 -21.16
CA GLU A 283 -13.27 12.06 -22.43
C GLU A 283 -13.81 11.21 -23.58
N THR A 284 -13.37 9.96 -23.69
CA THR A 284 -13.79 9.02 -24.73
C THR A 284 -15.23 8.54 -24.54
N PHE A 285 -15.63 8.19 -23.30
CA PHE A 285 -16.86 7.43 -23.05
C PHE A 285 -17.94 8.18 -22.26
N GLY A 286 -17.69 9.43 -21.84
CA GLY A 286 -18.58 10.19 -20.97
C GLY A 286 -19.76 10.88 -21.66
N ASN A 287 -19.74 10.99 -23.00
CA ASN A 287 -20.66 11.80 -23.84
C ASN A 287 -21.46 12.87 -23.06
N PRO A 288 -20.82 13.98 -22.64
CA PRO A 288 -21.43 14.97 -21.75
C PRO A 288 -22.63 15.71 -22.37
N ASN A 289 -22.77 15.66 -23.70
CA ASN A 289 -23.86 16.33 -24.42
C ASN A 289 -25.14 15.50 -24.49
N ASN A 290 -25.06 14.19 -24.22
CA ASN A 290 -26.22 13.31 -24.18
C ASN A 290 -26.07 12.27 -23.05
N PRO A 291 -26.41 12.64 -21.80
CA PRO A 291 -26.30 11.74 -20.64
C PRO A 291 -27.16 10.48 -20.73
N ASP A 292 -28.25 10.54 -21.51
CA ASP A 292 -29.21 9.46 -21.73
C ASP A 292 -28.85 8.58 -22.96
N ASP A 293 -27.69 8.82 -23.59
CA ASP A 293 -27.18 7.98 -24.66
C ASP A 293 -26.86 6.58 -24.12
N GLU A 294 -27.43 5.53 -24.73
CA GLU A 294 -27.14 4.13 -24.39
C GLU A 294 -25.66 3.78 -24.59
N ASN A 295 -24.92 4.55 -25.40
CA ASN A 295 -23.48 4.40 -25.59
C ASN A 295 -22.64 5.15 -24.55
N ASN A 296 -23.26 5.83 -23.56
CA ASN A 296 -22.54 6.48 -22.47
C ASN A 296 -22.00 5.43 -21.48
N LEU A 297 -20.80 4.92 -21.75
CA LEU A 297 -20.18 3.90 -20.90
C LEU A 297 -19.74 4.44 -19.54
N LEU A 298 -19.63 5.77 -19.38
CA LEU A 298 -19.43 6.35 -18.06
C LEU A 298 -20.66 6.15 -17.17
N SER A 299 -21.86 6.40 -17.69
CA SER A 299 -23.12 6.12 -16.98
C SER A 299 -23.25 4.63 -16.65
N ALA A 300 -22.91 3.75 -17.59
CA ALA A 300 -22.89 2.30 -17.37
C ALA A 300 -21.89 1.89 -16.27
N LEU A 301 -20.67 2.43 -16.29
CA LEU A 301 -19.66 2.19 -15.25
C LEU A 301 -20.12 2.66 -13.87
N VAL A 302 -20.76 3.84 -13.78
CA VAL A 302 -21.31 4.37 -12.52
C VAL A 302 -22.43 3.47 -12.00
N ALA A 303 -23.31 2.97 -12.88
CA ALA A 303 -24.37 2.05 -12.50
C ALA A 303 -23.80 0.71 -12.01
N LEU A 304 -22.82 0.16 -12.71
CA LEU A 304 -22.10 -1.04 -12.32
C LEU A 304 -21.44 -0.86 -10.94
N ALA A 305 -20.64 0.20 -10.77
CA ALA A 305 -19.92 0.50 -9.53
C ALA A 305 -20.85 0.55 -8.29
N ARG A 306 -22.09 1.00 -8.46
CA ARG A 306 -23.07 1.11 -7.37
C ARG A 306 -23.52 -0.24 -6.80
N GLN A 307 -23.64 -1.27 -7.65
CA GLN A 307 -24.13 -2.59 -7.26
C GLN A 307 -23.03 -3.66 -7.18
N ALA A 308 -21.92 -3.45 -7.89
CA ALA A 308 -20.84 -4.41 -8.13
C ALA A 308 -20.20 -4.98 -6.86
N LYS A 309 -20.07 -4.17 -5.80
CA LYS A 309 -19.35 -4.53 -4.57
C LYS A 309 -19.86 -5.82 -3.93
N ALA A 310 -21.18 -5.96 -3.78
CA ALA A 310 -21.77 -7.14 -3.14
C ALA A 310 -21.47 -8.42 -3.95
N TYR A 311 -21.39 -8.28 -5.27
CA TYR A 311 -21.16 -9.39 -6.21
C TYR A 311 -19.67 -9.62 -6.54
N GLY A 312 -18.78 -9.03 -5.74
CA GLY A 312 -17.34 -9.26 -5.84
C GLY A 312 -16.69 -8.65 -7.07
N VAL A 313 -17.31 -7.60 -7.62
CA VAL A 313 -16.72 -6.78 -8.69
C VAL A 313 -16.22 -5.47 -8.07
N HIS A 314 -14.93 -5.22 -8.25
CA HIS A 314 -14.21 -4.09 -7.66
C HIS A 314 -13.59 -3.25 -8.76
N ILE A 315 -13.54 -1.94 -8.56
CA ILE A 315 -13.01 -1.00 -9.54
C ILE A 315 -11.84 -0.26 -8.89
N VAL A 316 -10.74 -0.14 -9.62
CA VAL A 316 -9.64 0.75 -9.26
C VAL A 316 -9.37 1.68 -10.43
N VAL A 317 -9.26 2.98 -10.14
CA VAL A 317 -8.97 3.98 -11.17
C VAL A 317 -7.77 4.83 -10.78
N THR A 318 -7.01 5.28 -11.77
CA THR A 318 -5.98 6.30 -11.55
C THR A 318 -6.39 7.63 -12.18
N ALA A 319 -6.08 8.75 -11.51
CA ALA A 319 -6.40 10.07 -12.01
C ALA A 319 -5.28 11.07 -11.71
N ASN A 320 -5.04 12.01 -12.64
CA ASN A 320 -4.02 13.04 -12.45
C ASN A 320 -4.48 14.17 -11.52
N ARG A 321 -5.79 14.42 -11.46
CA ARG A 321 -6.42 15.50 -10.72
C ARG A 321 -7.67 15.00 -10.02
N PHE A 322 -8.02 15.65 -8.92
CA PHE A 322 -9.20 15.34 -8.14
C PHE A 322 -10.51 15.50 -8.93
N ASN A 323 -10.61 16.60 -9.69
CA ASN A 323 -11.83 17.04 -10.37
C ASN A 323 -12.27 16.17 -11.57
N VAL A 324 -11.49 15.16 -11.96
CA VAL A 324 -11.87 14.21 -13.02
C VAL A 324 -13.06 13.35 -12.59
N LEU A 325 -13.17 13.06 -11.30
CA LEU A 325 -14.24 12.24 -10.75
C LEU A 325 -15.45 13.11 -10.40
N THR A 326 -16.61 12.76 -10.94
CA THR A 326 -17.88 13.35 -10.50
C THR A 326 -18.15 13.01 -9.03
N SER A 327 -18.89 13.85 -8.32
CA SER A 327 -19.24 13.62 -6.91
C SER A 327 -19.95 12.28 -6.68
N LYS A 328 -20.78 11.86 -7.63
CA LYS A 328 -21.48 10.56 -7.62
C LYS A 328 -20.52 9.39 -7.69
N LEU A 329 -19.47 9.50 -8.50
CA LEU A 329 -18.49 8.43 -8.67
C LEU A 329 -17.54 8.44 -7.47
N TYR A 330 -17.02 9.60 -7.09
CA TYR A 330 -16.11 9.77 -5.95
C TYR A 330 -16.68 9.21 -4.62
N SER A 331 -18.00 9.28 -4.39
CA SER A 331 -18.62 8.70 -3.20
C SER A 331 -18.65 7.17 -3.17
N LEU A 332 -18.49 6.50 -4.32
CA LEU A 332 -18.40 5.04 -4.42
C LEU A 332 -16.98 4.51 -4.17
N PHE A 333 -15.97 5.37 -4.33
CA PHE A 333 -14.58 5.03 -4.03
C PHE A 333 -14.26 5.37 -2.58
N THR A 334 -14.18 4.35 -1.72
CA THR A 334 -13.88 4.51 -0.30
C THR A 334 -12.39 4.45 -0.01
N GLU A 335 -11.66 3.66 -0.79
CA GLU A 335 -10.20 3.53 -0.67
C GLU A 335 -9.56 4.65 -1.50
N ARG A 336 -9.22 5.77 -0.86
CA ARG A 336 -8.74 6.98 -1.54
C ARG A 336 -7.30 7.23 -1.21
N LEU A 337 -6.45 7.19 -2.23
CA LEU A 337 -5.01 7.35 -2.11
C LEU A 337 -4.53 8.46 -3.01
N THR A 338 -3.46 9.12 -2.57
CA THR A 338 -2.79 10.14 -3.36
C THR A 338 -1.30 9.95 -3.29
N LEU A 339 -0.66 9.95 -4.45
CA LEU A 339 0.76 10.23 -4.62
C LEU A 339 0.95 11.75 -4.65
N ARG A 340 2.13 12.20 -5.07
CA ARG A 340 2.38 13.63 -5.21
C ARG A 340 1.49 14.23 -6.30
N LEU A 341 0.71 15.23 -5.92
CA LEU A 341 -0.12 16.04 -6.81
C LEU A 341 0.64 17.26 -7.33
N SER A 342 0.19 17.78 -8.48
CA SER A 342 0.72 19.02 -9.05
C SER A 342 0.25 20.25 -8.26
N ASP A 343 -0.99 20.23 -7.77
CA ASP A 343 -1.59 21.30 -6.97
C ASP A 343 -1.78 20.82 -5.53
N ALA A 344 -1.31 21.60 -4.57
CA ALA A 344 -1.48 21.30 -3.15
C ALA A 344 -2.92 21.52 -2.66
N GLN A 345 -3.73 22.30 -3.38
CA GLN A 345 -5.13 22.54 -3.04
C GLN A 345 -6.03 21.31 -3.24
N ASP A 346 -5.56 20.31 -3.99
CA ASP A 346 -6.32 19.07 -4.23
C ASP A 346 -6.25 18.09 -3.05
N TYR A 347 -5.21 18.16 -2.19
CA TYR A 347 -5.03 17.19 -1.10
C TYR A 347 -6.22 17.13 -0.12
N PRO A 348 -6.74 18.26 0.42
CA PRO A 348 -7.86 18.21 1.37
C PRO A 348 -9.11 17.55 0.78
N GLY A 349 -9.36 17.70 -0.52
CA GLY A 349 -10.48 17.05 -1.20
C GLY A 349 -10.38 15.53 -1.26
N ILE A 350 -9.15 14.99 -1.18
CA ILE A 350 -8.85 13.55 -1.31
C ILE A 350 -8.71 12.88 0.06
N VAL A 351 -7.83 13.42 0.91
CA VAL A 351 -7.41 12.77 2.17
C VAL A 351 -7.99 13.40 3.44
N GLY A 352 -8.70 14.53 3.33
CA GLY A 352 -9.28 15.26 4.46
C GLY A 352 -8.47 16.48 4.86
#